data_AF-B1VIM1-F1
#
_entry.id   AF-B1VIM1-F1
#
_cell.length_a   1.000
_cell.length_b   1.000
_cell.length_c   1.000
_cell.angle_alpha   90.00
_cell.angle_beta   90.00
_cell.angle_gamma   90.00
#
_symmetry.space_group_name_H-M   'P 1'
#
loop_
_entity.id
_entity.type
_entity.pdbx_description
1 polymer ?
#
loop_
_entity_poly.entity_id
_entity_poly.type
_entity_poly.pdbx_seq_one_letter_code
_entity_poly.pdbx_strand_id
1 'polypeptide(L)'
;MSSAAEASHSANLREIVYNTGVPEVSDPSEDYFEASKLTRDGLAWETPGIPLLLQSPELQKMSGRASRRYTSRPFTELGEPEPLPRGLDSLLRSRRSCPQFGGGKLSLNSIHQILHHSYGAYPVDNGHQTRRNVPSGGALYPLDLYLVSRNVETLDAGDLHHFDPYRKGLAHIRSNVDLDSLDEALLLPEVAQDASAFIIISATFWRSRFKYSQRALRFSLMESGHVAQNLITVATSINVQSRVFGGFIDSEVNSILSDHNGVDDASLYVVLLGSET
;
A
#
# COMPACT_ATOMS: atom_id res chain seq x y z
N MET A 1 24.23 -32.32 24.89
CA MET A 1 23.24 -32.12 23.82
C MET A 1 21.79 -32.05 24.35
N SER A 2 21.51 -31.34 25.45
CA SER A 2 20.13 -31.18 25.93
C SER A 2 20.05 -30.10 27.02
N SER A 3 19.94 -28.83 26.60
CA SER A 3 19.35 -27.75 27.41
C SER A 3 19.20 -26.42 26.64
N ALA A 4 19.99 -26.18 25.59
CA ALA A 4 19.89 -24.96 24.77
C ALA A 4 18.74 -24.95 23.74
N ALA A 5 18.13 -26.10 23.47
CA ALA A 5 17.06 -26.23 22.49
C ALA A 5 15.66 -25.91 23.07
N GLU A 6 15.51 -25.79 24.40
CA GLU A 6 14.19 -25.69 25.06
C GLU A 6 13.70 -24.27 25.32
N ALA A 7 14.46 -23.23 24.94
CA ALA A 7 14.03 -21.84 25.08
C ALA A 7 14.26 -21.01 23.80
N SER A 8 14.12 -21.62 22.62
CA SER A 8 14.07 -20.89 21.34
C SER A 8 12.72 -20.17 21.20
N HIS A 9 12.53 -19.08 21.95
CA HIS A 9 11.44 -18.15 21.72
C HIS A 9 11.74 -17.32 20.47
N SER A 10 10.74 -16.93 19.69
CA SER A 10 10.95 -16.10 18.49
C SER A 10 11.71 -14.80 18.78
N ALA A 11 11.62 -14.28 20.01
CA ALA A 11 12.38 -13.14 20.50
C ALA A 11 13.91 -13.37 20.54
N ASN A 12 14.37 -14.60 20.77
CA ASN A 12 15.80 -14.95 20.89
C ASN A 12 16.43 -15.28 19.53
N LEU A 13 15.65 -15.32 18.43
CA LEU A 13 16.17 -15.58 17.09
C LEU A 13 17.19 -14.54 16.65
N ARG A 14 17.05 -13.28 17.09
CA ARG A 14 18.02 -12.21 16.78
C ARG A 14 19.41 -12.55 17.33
N GLU A 15 19.49 -13.02 18.58
CA GLU A 15 20.75 -13.42 19.20
C GLU A 15 21.38 -14.61 18.45
N ILE A 16 20.55 -15.55 18.02
CA ILE A 16 21.01 -16.72 17.26
C ILE A 16 21.52 -16.33 15.87
N VAL A 17 20.83 -15.44 15.16
CA VAL A 17 21.15 -15.05 13.78
C VAL A 17 22.32 -14.06 13.73
N TYR A 18 22.32 -13.06 14.62
CA TYR A 18 23.26 -11.94 14.56
C TYR A 18 24.34 -11.99 15.65
N ASN A 19 24.29 -12.96 16.57
CA ASN A 19 25.24 -13.12 17.68
C ASN A 19 25.40 -11.85 18.53
N THR A 20 24.34 -11.05 18.67
CA THR A 20 24.31 -9.79 19.45
C THR A 20 23.07 -9.73 20.35
N GLY A 21 23.26 -9.38 21.62
CA GLY A 21 22.22 -9.47 22.67
C GLY A 21 21.30 -8.25 22.80
N VAL A 22 21.74 -7.04 22.43
CA VAL A 22 20.96 -5.79 22.63
C VAL A 22 21.19 -4.86 21.44
N PRO A 23 20.17 -4.13 20.94
CA PRO A 23 20.37 -3.03 19.98
C PRO A 23 21.35 -1.98 20.54
N GLU A 24 22.14 -1.35 19.68
CA GLU A 24 23.05 -0.28 20.10
C GLU A 24 22.25 0.93 20.60
N VAL A 25 22.88 1.79 21.42
CA VAL A 25 22.25 2.96 22.08
C VAL A 25 21.71 4.04 21.10
N SER A 26 21.77 3.79 19.80
CA SER A 26 21.28 4.64 18.73
C SER A 26 20.66 3.83 17.58
N ASP A 27 19.92 2.77 17.91
CA ASP A 27 19.17 2.01 16.93
C ASP A 27 18.09 2.90 16.29
N PRO A 28 18.12 3.15 14.97
CA PRO A 28 17.18 4.07 14.32
C PRO A 28 15.72 3.66 14.48
N SER A 29 15.44 2.37 14.65
CA SER A 29 14.07 1.86 14.83
C SER A 29 13.57 2.15 16.24
N GLU A 30 14.42 1.97 17.25
CA GLU A 30 14.11 2.35 18.64
C GLU A 30 13.96 3.87 18.79
N ASP A 31 14.88 4.65 18.22
CA ASP A 31 14.84 6.12 18.24
C ASP A 31 13.55 6.64 17.57
N TYR A 32 13.20 6.09 16.41
CA TYR A 32 11.94 6.40 15.75
C TYR A 32 10.73 6.03 16.62
N PHE A 33 10.76 4.84 17.23
CA PHE A 33 9.66 4.36 18.05
C PHE A 33 9.54 5.13 19.37
N GLU A 34 10.62 5.68 19.93
CA GLU A 34 10.51 6.61 21.04
C GLU A 34 9.94 7.95 20.57
N ALA A 35 10.55 8.53 19.53
CA ALA A 35 10.20 9.86 19.01
C ALA A 35 8.77 10.00 18.46
N SER A 36 8.09 8.89 18.19
CA SER A 36 6.70 8.88 17.70
C SER A 36 5.65 8.47 18.75
N LYS A 37 6.05 8.33 20.02
CA LYS A 37 5.13 8.22 21.16
C LYS A 37 4.39 9.53 21.38
N LEU A 38 3.27 9.44 22.09
CA LEU A 38 2.53 10.60 22.57
C LEU A 38 2.50 10.53 24.09
N THR A 39 2.74 11.66 24.74
CA THR A 39 2.71 11.78 26.18
C THR A 39 1.60 12.75 26.59
N ARG A 40 0.96 12.51 27.73
CA ARG A 40 -0.16 13.35 28.19
C ARG A 40 0.25 14.82 28.31
N ASP A 41 1.45 15.06 28.82
CA ASP A 41 2.00 16.40 29.02
C ASP A 41 2.54 17.01 27.71
N GLY A 42 2.87 16.16 26.73
CA GLY A 42 3.45 16.54 25.45
C GLY A 42 2.45 16.84 24.33
N LEU A 43 1.19 16.42 24.45
CA LEU A 43 0.19 16.43 23.36
C LEU A 43 0.14 17.74 22.55
N ALA A 44 0.20 18.89 23.24
CA ALA A 44 0.13 20.21 22.61
C ALA A 44 1.30 20.48 21.64
N TRP A 45 2.50 19.98 21.95
CA TRP A 45 3.73 20.17 21.18
C TRP A 45 3.99 19.02 20.21
N GLU A 46 3.53 17.82 20.54
CA GLU A 46 3.68 16.62 19.71
C GLU A 46 2.68 16.59 18.53
N THR A 47 1.53 17.25 18.67
CA THR A 47 0.47 17.29 17.65
C THR A 47 -0.11 18.69 17.40
N PRO A 48 0.73 19.71 17.13
CA PRO A 48 0.29 21.11 17.03
C PRO A 48 -0.65 21.35 15.84
N GLY A 49 -0.64 20.47 14.83
CA GLY A 49 -1.53 20.55 13.68
C GLY A 49 -2.99 20.19 13.99
N ILE A 50 -3.27 19.48 15.09
CA ILE A 50 -4.64 19.07 15.42
C ILE A 50 -5.52 20.29 15.75
N PRO A 51 -5.15 21.17 16.70
CA PRO A 51 -5.94 22.37 16.97
C PRO A 51 -6.14 23.28 15.75
N LEU A 52 -5.08 23.47 14.95
CA LEU A 52 -5.12 24.30 13.74
C LEU A 52 -6.13 23.76 12.71
N LEU A 53 -6.11 22.44 12.47
CA LEU A 53 -7.07 21.80 11.58
C LEU A 53 -8.51 21.93 12.11
N LEU A 54 -8.74 21.73 13.41
CA LEU A 54 -10.09 21.79 13.99
C LEU A 54 -10.69 23.19 13.94
N GLN A 55 -9.86 24.24 13.91
CA GLN A 55 -10.29 25.63 13.92
C GLN A 55 -10.41 26.26 12.51
N SER A 56 -9.93 25.60 11.45
CA SER A 56 -10.00 26.12 10.07
C SER A 56 -10.86 25.24 9.15
N PRO A 57 -12.03 25.72 8.71
CA PRO A 57 -12.85 25.06 7.69
C PRO A 57 -12.11 24.82 6.37
N GLU A 58 -11.19 25.73 6.00
CA GLU A 58 -10.38 25.64 4.78
C GLU A 58 -9.42 24.44 4.86
N LEU A 59 -8.69 24.30 5.97
CA LEU A 59 -7.81 23.15 6.19
C LEU A 59 -8.60 21.83 6.23
N GLN A 60 -9.79 21.83 6.84
CA GLN A 60 -10.67 20.66 6.83
C GLN A 60 -11.04 20.26 5.40
N LYS A 61 -11.45 21.24 4.58
CA LYS A 61 -11.80 21.00 3.17
C LYS A 61 -10.61 20.51 2.35
N MET A 62 -9.42 21.08 2.55
CA MET A 62 -8.19 20.66 1.87
C MET A 62 -7.80 19.23 2.24
N SER A 63 -7.89 18.88 3.52
CA SER A 63 -7.53 17.54 4.01
C SER A 63 -8.52 16.44 3.60
N GLY A 64 -9.77 16.81 3.27
CA GLY A 64 -10.83 15.86 2.91
C GLY A 64 -10.75 15.23 1.51
N ARG A 65 -9.82 15.69 0.64
CA ARG A 65 -9.68 15.20 -0.75
C ARG A 65 -8.30 14.61 -1.01
N ALA A 66 -7.92 13.63 -0.20
CA ALA A 66 -6.61 13.00 -0.23
C ALA A 66 -6.48 11.96 -1.36
N SER A 67 -5.81 12.35 -2.45
CA SER A 67 -5.26 11.49 -3.52
C SER A 67 -4.35 12.34 -4.39
N ARG A 68 -3.34 11.75 -5.05
CA ARG A 68 -2.70 12.44 -6.18
C ARG A 68 -3.72 12.62 -7.29
N ARG A 69 -3.54 13.67 -8.09
CA ARG A 69 -4.45 14.06 -9.16
C ARG A 69 -3.66 14.27 -10.44
N TYR A 70 -3.91 13.42 -11.41
CA TYR A 70 -3.30 13.49 -12.73
C TYR A 70 -4.35 13.89 -13.77
N THR A 71 -5.01 15.04 -13.57
CA THR A 71 -6.17 15.47 -14.37
C THR A 71 -5.85 15.78 -15.83
N SER A 72 -4.59 16.07 -16.15
CA SER A 72 -4.11 16.32 -17.51
C SER A 72 -3.66 15.05 -18.25
N ARG A 73 -3.63 13.90 -17.58
CA ARG A 73 -3.22 12.63 -18.16
C ARG A 73 -4.39 11.91 -18.83
N PRO A 74 -4.13 11.05 -19.85
CA PRO A 74 -5.14 10.14 -20.37
C PRO A 74 -5.76 9.33 -19.23
N PHE A 75 -7.06 9.13 -19.28
CA PHE A 75 -7.80 8.50 -18.20
C PHE A 75 -8.78 7.46 -18.74
N THR A 76 -8.75 6.28 -18.15
CA THR A 76 -9.68 5.19 -18.42
C THR A 76 -10.66 5.12 -17.25
N GLU A 77 -11.91 5.47 -17.52
CA GLU A 77 -13.00 5.33 -16.56
C GLU A 77 -13.44 3.86 -16.48
N LEU A 78 -13.59 3.33 -15.27
CA LEU A 78 -13.88 1.91 -15.04
C LEU A 78 -15.27 1.68 -14.40
N GLY A 79 -15.95 2.76 -14.00
CA GLY A 79 -17.32 2.71 -13.48
C GLY A 79 -17.41 2.26 -12.02
N GLU A 80 -18.56 1.67 -11.68
CA GLU A 80 -18.81 1.07 -10.37
C GLU A 80 -18.36 -0.39 -10.37
N PRO A 81 -17.75 -0.88 -9.28
CA PRO A 81 -17.36 -2.29 -9.20
C PRO A 81 -18.58 -3.19 -9.06
N GLU A 82 -18.44 -4.41 -9.55
CA GLU A 82 -19.41 -5.48 -9.31
C GLU A 82 -19.38 -5.95 -7.84
N PRO A 83 -20.49 -6.46 -7.29
CA PRO A 83 -20.50 -7.08 -5.98
C PRO A 83 -19.56 -8.30 -5.90
N LEU A 84 -18.83 -8.43 -4.79
CA LEU A 84 -17.96 -9.58 -4.58
C LEU A 84 -18.76 -10.88 -4.41
N PRO A 85 -18.35 -11.97 -5.08
CA PRO A 85 -19.16 -13.19 -5.15
C PRO A 85 -19.08 -14.09 -3.91
N ARG A 86 -18.14 -13.86 -2.99
CA ARG A 86 -17.87 -14.75 -1.83
C ARG A 86 -18.03 -14.02 -0.50
N GLY A 87 -18.54 -14.74 0.50
CA GLY A 87 -18.65 -14.24 1.88
C GLY A 87 -17.34 -14.25 2.65
N LEU A 88 -17.24 -13.39 3.67
CA LEU A 88 -16.00 -13.14 4.43
C LEU A 88 -15.39 -14.39 5.07
N ASP A 89 -16.17 -15.27 5.72
CA ASP A 89 -15.63 -16.49 6.36
C ASP A 89 -14.94 -17.41 5.32
N SER A 90 -15.54 -17.58 4.15
CA SER A 90 -14.97 -18.37 3.06
C SER A 90 -13.65 -17.77 2.55
N LEU A 91 -13.59 -16.44 2.44
CA LEU A 91 -12.41 -15.72 1.98
C LEU A 91 -11.25 -15.87 2.96
N LEU A 92 -11.50 -15.66 4.26
CA LEU A 92 -10.47 -15.80 5.29
C LEU A 92 -9.87 -17.21 5.33
N ARG A 93 -10.68 -18.24 5.08
CA ARG A 93 -10.22 -19.64 5.00
C ARG A 93 -9.43 -19.94 3.74
N SER A 94 -9.80 -19.34 2.61
CA SER A 94 -9.26 -19.66 1.28
C SER A 94 -8.02 -18.85 0.92
N ARG A 95 -7.88 -17.64 1.47
CA ARG A 95 -6.79 -16.72 1.10
C ARG A 95 -5.42 -17.36 1.34
N ARG A 96 -4.60 -17.43 0.30
CA ARG A 96 -3.22 -17.91 0.33
C ARG A 96 -2.33 -16.95 -0.46
N SER A 97 -1.05 -16.93 -0.12
CA SER A 97 -0.06 -16.18 -0.89
C SER A 97 0.44 -17.10 -1.99
N CYS A 98 0.39 -16.64 -3.22
CA CYS A 98 0.70 -17.47 -4.38
C CYS A 98 2.20 -17.79 -4.45
N PRO A 99 2.62 -19.06 -4.57
CA PRO A 99 4.02 -19.40 -4.72
C PRO A 99 4.55 -19.10 -6.13
N GLN A 100 3.71 -19.27 -7.15
CA GLN A 100 4.02 -19.10 -8.56
C GLN A 100 2.74 -18.77 -9.34
N PHE A 101 2.83 -17.87 -10.32
CA PHE A 101 1.71 -17.47 -11.18
C PHE A 101 1.70 -18.25 -12.50
N GLY A 102 0.54 -18.32 -13.16
CA GLY A 102 0.39 -19.04 -14.44
C GLY A 102 0.69 -18.23 -15.71
N GLY A 103 1.13 -16.97 -15.60
CA GLY A 103 1.44 -16.10 -16.75
C GLY A 103 0.23 -15.65 -17.59
N GLY A 104 -0.98 -16.03 -17.21
CA GLY A 104 -2.21 -15.74 -17.93
C GLY A 104 -2.58 -14.25 -17.92
N LYS A 105 -3.43 -13.86 -18.86
CA LYS A 105 -3.93 -12.48 -18.96
C LYS A 105 -5.02 -12.23 -17.93
N LEU A 106 -4.94 -11.11 -17.20
CA LEU A 106 -6.02 -10.65 -16.33
C LEU A 106 -6.94 -9.67 -17.09
N SER A 107 -8.24 -9.73 -16.81
CA SER A 107 -9.17 -8.73 -17.33
C SER A 107 -8.96 -7.38 -16.63
N LEU A 108 -9.23 -6.28 -17.33
CA LEU A 108 -9.21 -4.95 -16.72
C LEU A 108 -10.27 -4.83 -15.61
N ASN A 109 -11.41 -5.50 -15.76
CA ASN A 109 -12.47 -5.54 -14.75
C ASN A 109 -11.97 -6.19 -13.44
N SER A 110 -11.18 -7.26 -13.51
CA SER A 110 -10.60 -7.89 -12.32
C SER A 110 -9.69 -6.92 -11.56
N ILE A 111 -8.84 -6.18 -12.28
CA ILE A 111 -7.98 -5.14 -11.68
C ILE A 111 -8.82 -4.01 -11.07
N HIS A 112 -9.86 -3.56 -11.77
CA HIS A 112 -10.79 -2.56 -11.27
C HIS A 112 -11.44 -2.98 -9.94
N GLN A 113 -12.01 -4.19 -9.90
CA GLN A 113 -12.65 -4.73 -8.70
C GLN A 113 -11.66 -4.79 -7.52
N ILE A 114 -10.43 -5.25 -7.76
CA ILE A 114 -9.37 -5.30 -6.75
C ILE A 114 -9.05 -3.91 -6.21
N LEU A 115 -8.76 -2.94 -7.08
CA LEU A 115 -8.39 -1.58 -6.68
C LEU A 115 -9.55 -0.86 -5.96
N HIS A 116 -10.75 -0.91 -6.54
CA HIS A 116 -11.90 -0.17 -6.02
C HIS A 116 -12.41 -0.74 -4.70
N HIS A 117 -12.59 -2.06 -4.58
CA HIS A 117 -13.01 -2.64 -3.30
C HIS A 117 -11.95 -2.48 -2.21
N SER A 118 -10.66 -2.36 -2.59
CA SER A 118 -9.59 -2.24 -1.60
C SER A 118 -9.37 -0.82 -1.11
N TYR A 119 -9.44 0.18 -2.00
CA TYR A 119 -9.08 1.56 -1.66
C TYR A 119 -9.87 2.64 -2.42
N GLY A 120 -11.00 2.27 -3.03
CA GLY A 120 -11.93 3.20 -3.68
C GLY A 120 -12.61 4.15 -2.68
N ALA A 121 -13.05 5.30 -3.18
CA ALA A 121 -13.70 6.33 -2.38
C ALA A 121 -15.23 6.26 -2.53
N TYR A 122 -15.94 6.39 -1.41
CA TYR A 122 -17.40 6.47 -1.38
C TYR A 122 -17.89 7.64 -0.53
N PRO A 123 -18.97 8.32 -0.94
CA PRO A 123 -19.56 9.40 -0.16
C PRO A 123 -20.18 8.85 1.14
N VAL A 124 -20.02 9.60 2.21
CA VAL A 124 -20.73 9.39 3.48
C VAL A 124 -21.33 10.72 3.93
N ASP A 125 -22.18 10.69 4.97
CA ASP A 125 -22.76 11.91 5.56
C ASP A 125 -23.47 12.77 4.51
N ASN A 126 -24.36 12.15 3.73
CA ASN A 126 -25.07 12.77 2.60
C ASN A 126 -24.17 13.44 1.56
N GLY A 127 -22.93 12.96 1.39
CA GLY A 127 -21.97 13.47 0.42
C GLY A 127 -21.06 14.59 0.91
N HIS A 128 -21.15 14.98 2.19
CA HIS A 128 -20.26 15.99 2.78
C HIS A 128 -18.85 15.47 3.01
N GLN A 129 -18.69 14.15 3.12
CA GLN A 129 -17.40 13.50 3.36
C GLN A 129 -17.20 12.32 2.41
N THR A 130 -15.95 11.94 2.21
CA THR A 130 -15.59 10.73 1.46
C THR A 130 -14.77 9.80 2.34
N ARG A 131 -15.08 8.51 2.29
CA ARG A 131 -14.36 7.47 3.01
C ARG A 131 -13.85 6.40 2.06
N ARG A 132 -12.96 5.54 2.55
CA ARG A 132 -12.42 4.38 1.83
C ARG A 132 -12.66 3.12 2.64
N ASN A 133 -12.55 1.96 2.00
CA ASN A 133 -12.74 0.64 2.61
C ASN A 133 -11.60 0.22 3.56
N VAL A 134 -10.85 1.17 4.09
CA VAL A 134 -9.81 0.96 5.10
C VAL A 134 -9.89 2.04 6.18
N PRO A 135 -9.57 1.71 7.43
CA PRO A 135 -9.37 2.73 8.44
C PRO A 135 -8.11 3.54 8.13
N SER A 136 -8.20 4.86 8.30
CA SER A 136 -7.11 5.80 8.09
C SER A 136 -7.05 6.80 9.24
N GLY A 137 -5.85 7.07 9.74
CA GLY A 137 -5.63 8.03 10.82
C GLY A 137 -6.18 9.41 10.45
N GLY A 138 -7.26 9.84 11.12
CA GLY A 138 -7.92 11.12 10.82
C GLY A 138 -8.58 11.21 9.45
N ALA A 139 -8.81 10.09 8.75
CA ALA A 139 -9.35 10.06 7.40
C ALA A 139 -8.49 10.80 6.36
N LEU A 140 -7.16 10.78 6.55
CA LEU A 140 -6.22 11.53 5.73
C LEU A 140 -5.71 10.76 4.51
N TYR A 141 -5.90 9.43 4.48
CA TYR A 141 -5.58 8.54 3.35
C TYR A 141 -4.25 8.88 2.66
N PRO A 142 -3.10 8.71 3.37
CA PRO A 142 -1.80 9.10 2.86
C PRO A 142 -1.34 8.27 1.66
N LEU A 143 -2.02 7.17 1.31
CA LEU A 143 -1.56 6.25 0.29
C LEU A 143 -2.12 6.58 -1.10
N ASP A 144 -1.38 6.15 -2.11
CA ASP A 144 -1.78 6.09 -3.52
C ASP A 144 -1.46 4.68 -4.05
N LEU A 145 -2.28 4.20 -4.98
CA LEU A 145 -2.08 2.90 -5.62
C LEU A 145 -1.68 3.13 -7.08
N TYR A 146 -0.58 2.49 -7.47
CA TYR A 146 -0.09 2.50 -8.83
C TYR A 146 -0.12 1.09 -9.41
N LEU A 147 -0.59 0.96 -10.65
CA LEU A 147 -0.65 -0.28 -11.40
C LEU A 147 0.45 -0.26 -12.47
N VAL A 148 1.34 -1.24 -12.46
CA VAL A 148 2.20 -1.57 -13.60
C VAL A 148 1.62 -2.82 -14.27
N SER A 149 1.26 -2.70 -15.55
CA SER A 149 0.72 -3.80 -16.35
C SER A 149 1.84 -4.67 -16.93
N ARG A 150 1.71 -6.00 -16.87
CA ARG A 150 2.51 -6.95 -17.68
C ARG A 150 1.64 -7.64 -18.71
N ASN A 151 0.52 -8.20 -18.26
CA ASN A 151 -0.44 -8.95 -19.08
C ASN A 151 -1.87 -8.67 -18.62
N VAL A 152 -2.31 -7.43 -18.79
CA VAL A 152 -3.68 -6.98 -18.48
C VAL A 152 -4.41 -6.64 -19.78
N GLU A 153 -5.66 -7.06 -19.90
CA GLU A 153 -6.49 -6.72 -21.05
C GLU A 153 -6.56 -5.20 -21.28
N THR A 154 -6.45 -4.78 -22.54
CA THR A 154 -6.49 -3.39 -23.01
C THR A 154 -5.36 -2.46 -22.54
N LEU A 155 -4.44 -2.93 -21.70
CA LEU A 155 -3.26 -2.17 -21.26
C LEU A 155 -2.00 -2.76 -21.88
N ASP A 156 -1.07 -1.91 -22.31
CA ASP A 156 0.20 -2.39 -22.83
C ASP A 156 1.13 -2.83 -21.68
N ALA A 157 2.04 -3.76 -21.99
CA ALA A 157 3.05 -4.19 -21.02
C ALA A 157 3.99 -3.01 -20.69
N GLY A 158 4.27 -2.82 -19.40
CA GLY A 158 5.07 -1.71 -18.90
C GLY A 158 4.29 -0.40 -18.72
N ASP A 159 2.97 -0.38 -18.96
CA ASP A 159 2.18 0.83 -18.66
C ASP A 159 2.02 1.03 -17.15
N LEU A 160 2.40 2.22 -16.69
CA LEU A 160 2.21 2.70 -15.32
C LEU A 160 0.96 3.59 -15.24
N HIS A 161 0.05 3.21 -14.37
CA HIS A 161 -1.18 3.93 -14.09
C HIS A 161 -1.29 4.29 -12.60
N HIS A 162 -1.91 5.43 -12.30
CA HIS A 162 -2.38 5.78 -10.96
C HIS A 162 -3.87 5.47 -10.85
N PHE A 163 -4.28 4.80 -9.78
CA PHE A 163 -5.70 4.61 -9.47
C PHE A 163 -6.27 5.88 -8.84
N ASP A 164 -7.19 6.53 -9.53
CA ASP A 164 -7.95 7.66 -9.00
C ASP A 164 -9.21 7.15 -8.30
N PRO A 165 -9.27 7.16 -6.96
CA PRO A 165 -10.39 6.62 -6.21
C PRO A 165 -11.66 7.47 -6.35
N TYR A 166 -11.54 8.75 -6.71
CA TYR A 166 -12.65 9.69 -6.84
C TYR A 166 -13.27 9.64 -8.23
N ARG A 167 -12.46 9.44 -9.27
CA ARG A 167 -12.91 9.27 -10.66
C ARG A 167 -13.15 7.80 -11.02
N LYS A 168 -12.86 6.87 -10.11
CA LYS A 168 -13.06 5.42 -10.25
C LYS A 168 -12.44 4.86 -11.52
N GLY A 169 -11.15 5.14 -11.71
CA GLY A 169 -10.46 4.73 -12.91
C GLY A 169 -8.95 4.89 -12.83
N LEU A 170 -8.30 4.76 -13.98
CA LEU A 170 -6.85 4.76 -14.11
C LEU A 170 -6.38 5.97 -14.90
N ALA A 171 -5.52 6.77 -14.29
CA ALA A 171 -4.78 7.82 -14.99
C ALA A 171 -3.46 7.24 -15.53
N HIS A 172 -3.25 7.30 -16.84
CA HIS A 172 -2.02 6.83 -17.48
C HIS A 172 -0.86 7.78 -17.19
N ILE A 173 0.15 7.30 -16.45
CA ILE A 173 1.28 8.12 -16.01
C ILE A 173 2.38 8.11 -17.07
N ARG A 174 2.81 6.92 -17.48
CA ARG A 174 3.82 6.69 -18.53
C ARG A 174 3.81 5.23 -18.98
N SER A 175 4.34 4.99 -20.17
CA SER A 175 4.59 3.66 -20.70
C SER A 175 6.05 3.23 -20.49
N ASN A 176 6.36 1.99 -20.87
CA ASN A 176 7.72 1.44 -20.91
C ASN A 176 8.43 1.42 -19.54
N VAL A 177 7.72 1.04 -18.47
CA VAL A 177 8.39 0.54 -17.27
C VAL A 177 9.15 -0.74 -17.65
N ASP A 178 10.43 -0.79 -17.31
CA ASP A 178 11.25 -1.98 -17.47
C ASP A 178 10.78 -3.04 -16.45
N LEU A 179 10.11 -4.06 -16.96
CA LEU A 179 9.52 -5.12 -16.16
C LEU A 179 10.55 -6.09 -15.59
N ASP A 180 11.66 -6.31 -16.31
CA ASP A 180 12.74 -7.16 -15.83
C ASP A 180 13.47 -6.48 -14.66
N SER A 181 13.73 -5.17 -14.79
CA SER A 181 14.27 -4.37 -13.68
C SER A 181 13.31 -4.32 -12.48
N LEU A 182 11.99 -4.29 -12.69
CA LEU A 182 11.01 -4.35 -11.61
C LEU A 182 11.00 -5.72 -10.91
N ASP A 183 11.16 -6.81 -11.66
CA ASP A 183 11.25 -8.15 -11.06
C ASP A 183 12.50 -8.27 -10.18
N GLU A 184 13.66 -7.87 -10.70
CA GLU A 184 14.95 -7.90 -10.00
C GLU A 184 14.99 -7.01 -8.76
N ALA A 185 14.19 -5.93 -8.73
CA ALA A 185 14.07 -5.08 -7.56
C ALA A 185 13.37 -5.79 -6.37
N LEU A 186 12.70 -6.93 -6.57
CA LEU A 186 12.05 -7.69 -5.49
C LEU A 186 13.03 -8.71 -4.89
N LEU A 187 12.98 -8.94 -3.58
CA LEU A 187 13.89 -9.89 -2.91
C LEU A 187 13.66 -11.39 -3.25
N LEU A 188 12.69 -11.70 -4.10
CA LEU A 188 12.44 -13.04 -4.69
C LEU A 188 11.93 -12.85 -6.15
N PRO A 189 12.81 -12.46 -7.08
CA PRO A 189 12.43 -12.07 -8.45
C PRO A 189 11.77 -13.21 -9.23
N GLU A 190 12.12 -14.46 -8.94
CA GLU A 190 11.59 -15.65 -9.62
C GLU A 190 10.06 -15.81 -9.46
N VAL A 191 9.49 -15.23 -8.41
CA VAL A 191 8.03 -15.26 -8.19
C VAL A 191 7.31 -14.23 -9.06
N ALA A 192 8.01 -13.21 -9.55
CA ALA A 192 7.41 -12.07 -10.23
C ALA A 192 7.32 -12.21 -11.74
N GLN A 193 8.17 -13.05 -12.34
CA GLN A 193 8.29 -13.23 -13.79
C GLN A 193 6.95 -13.54 -14.48
N ASP A 194 6.12 -14.37 -13.85
CA ASP A 194 4.81 -14.80 -14.38
C ASP A 194 3.63 -13.98 -13.83
N ALA A 195 3.87 -12.92 -13.05
CA ALA A 195 2.82 -12.05 -12.54
C ALA A 195 2.25 -11.17 -13.65
N SER A 196 0.92 -11.11 -13.77
CA SER A 196 0.24 -10.34 -14.81
C SER A 196 0.21 -8.84 -14.51
N ALA A 197 0.33 -8.43 -13.25
CA ALA A 197 0.34 -7.02 -12.85
C ALA A 197 1.01 -6.80 -11.48
N PHE A 198 1.47 -5.57 -11.27
CA PHE A 198 2.07 -5.10 -10.02
C PHE A 198 1.24 -3.93 -9.49
N ILE A 199 0.83 -3.99 -8.22
CA ILE A 199 0.25 -2.85 -7.52
C ILE A 199 1.27 -2.32 -6.52
N ILE A 200 1.79 -1.14 -6.77
CA ILE A 200 2.68 -0.44 -5.85
C ILE A 200 1.82 0.41 -4.91
N ILE A 201 1.91 0.15 -3.61
CA ILE A 201 1.32 0.98 -2.56
C ILE A 201 2.36 2.00 -2.16
N SER A 202 2.15 3.26 -2.52
CA SER A 202 3.03 4.37 -2.14
C SER A 202 2.36 5.26 -1.10
N ALA A 203 3.13 5.79 -0.15
CA ALA A 203 2.69 6.80 0.79
C ALA A 203 3.19 8.18 0.37
N THR A 204 2.35 9.20 0.48
CA THR A 204 2.75 10.62 0.55
C THR A 204 2.67 11.06 2.01
N PHE A 205 3.79 11.01 2.73
CA PHE A 205 3.82 11.13 4.19
C PHE A 205 3.29 12.49 4.69
N TRP A 206 3.50 13.56 3.93
CA TRP A 206 3.04 14.90 4.28
C TRP A 206 1.52 15.03 4.44
N ARG A 207 0.73 14.16 3.78
CA ARG A 207 -0.73 14.12 3.97
C ARG A 207 -1.13 13.78 5.41
N SER A 208 -0.28 13.08 6.14
CA SER A 208 -0.51 12.74 7.55
C SER A 208 0.39 13.54 8.49
N ARG A 209 1.61 13.91 8.05
CA ARG A 209 2.63 14.56 8.87
C ARG A 209 2.20 15.92 9.39
N PHE A 210 1.43 16.68 8.60
CA PHE A 210 0.92 17.99 9.04
C PHE A 210 0.09 17.89 10.33
N LYS A 211 -0.61 16.77 10.54
CA LYS A 211 -1.48 16.55 11.70
C LYS A 211 -0.80 15.75 12.82
N TYR A 212 0.03 14.77 12.46
CA TYR A 212 0.55 13.77 13.40
C TYR A 212 2.08 13.72 13.54
N SER A 213 2.80 14.66 12.93
CA SER A 213 4.27 14.74 13.00
C SER A 213 4.94 13.36 12.75
N GLN A 214 5.90 12.93 13.58
CA GLN A 214 6.63 11.65 13.44
C GLN A 214 5.69 10.43 13.46
N ARG A 215 4.55 10.53 14.15
CA ARG A 215 3.57 9.44 14.26
C ARG A 215 2.82 9.17 12.96
N ALA A 216 2.85 10.11 12.01
CA ALA A 216 2.27 9.94 10.67
C ALA A 216 2.85 8.73 9.93
N LEU A 217 4.14 8.43 10.10
CA LEU A 217 4.75 7.25 9.47
C LEU A 217 4.13 5.95 10.03
N ARG A 218 3.91 5.82 11.35
CA ARG A 218 3.20 4.66 11.93
C ARG A 218 1.81 4.47 11.32
N PHE A 219 1.05 5.56 11.18
CA PHE A 219 -0.27 5.49 10.59
C PHE A 219 -0.23 5.07 9.12
N SER A 220 0.75 5.57 8.36
CA SER A 220 0.91 5.21 6.95
C SER A 220 1.29 3.73 6.78
N LEU A 221 2.19 3.21 7.61
CA LEU A 221 2.59 1.79 7.62
C LEU A 221 1.45 0.86 8.07
N MET A 222 0.67 1.24 9.08
CA MET A 222 -0.49 0.44 9.48
C MET A 222 -1.57 0.43 8.39
N GLU A 223 -1.82 1.58 7.77
CA GLU A 223 -2.78 1.69 6.67
C GLU A 223 -2.34 0.88 5.45
N SER A 224 -1.04 0.84 5.12
CA SER A 224 -0.55 0.04 3.99
C SER A 224 -0.81 -1.45 4.21
N GLY A 225 -0.71 -1.94 5.45
CA GLY A 225 -1.12 -3.29 5.84
C GLY A 225 -2.61 -3.55 5.64
N HIS A 226 -3.47 -2.60 6.02
CA HIS A 226 -4.93 -2.72 5.77
C HIS A 226 -5.25 -2.77 4.27
N VAL A 227 -4.61 -1.91 3.48
CA VAL A 227 -4.81 -1.88 2.02
C VAL A 227 -4.29 -3.17 1.37
N ALA A 228 -3.09 -3.62 1.72
CA ALA A 228 -2.53 -4.87 1.22
C ALA A 228 -3.42 -6.08 1.54
N GLN A 229 -3.96 -6.14 2.76
CA GLN A 229 -4.89 -7.19 3.17
C GLN A 229 -6.18 -7.16 2.35
N ASN A 230 -6.74 -5.97 2.09
CA ASN A 230 -7.91 -5.84 1.22
C ASN A 230 -7.59 -6.31 -0.21
N LEU A 231 -6.48 -5.87 -0.80
CA LEU A 231 -6.08 -6.23 -2.17
C LEU A 231 -6.07 -7.75 -2.36
N ILE A 232 -5.40 -8.49 -1.48
CA ILE A 232 -5.29 -9.95 -1.59
C ILE A 232 -6.60 -10.67 -1.24
N THR A 233 -7.43 -10.10 -0.36
CA THR A 233 -8.74 -10.68 0.00
C THR A 233 -9.73 -10.53 -1.15
N VAL A 234 -9.75 -9.35 -1.80
CA VAL A 234 -10.58 -9.11 -2.98
C VAL A 234 -10.11 -9.98 -4.15
N ALA A 235 -8.79 -10.04 -4.41
CA ALA A 235 -8.22 -10.91 -5.44
C ALA A 235 -8.66 -12.38 -5.24
N THR A 236 -8.56 -12.89 -4.00
CA THR A 236 -9.05 -14.23 -3.64
C THR A 236 -10.55 -14.40 -3.92
N SER A 237 -11.35 -13.35 -3.75
CA SER A 237 -12.80 -13.40 -4.00
C SER A 237 -13.15 -13.60 -5.47
N ILE A 238 -12.31 -13.12 -6.38
CA ILE A 238 -12.53 -13.20 -7.83
C ILE A 238 -11.55 -14.16 -8.52
N ASN A 239 -10.97 -15.09 -7.75
CA ASN A 239 -10.02 -16.12 -8.22
C ASN A 239 -8.79 -15.55 -8.95
N VAL A 240 -8.30 -14.39 -8.51
CA VAL A 240 -7.01 -13.84 -8.92
C VAL A 240 -5.98 -14.21 -7.86
N GLN A 241 -4.87 -14.79 -8.31
CA GLN A 241 -3.76 -15.11 -7.43
C GLN A 241 -3.02 -13.83 -7.03
N SER A 242 -2.51 -13.80 -5.79
CA SER A 242 -1.80 -12.62 -5.30
C SER A 242 -0.67 -12.95 -4.35
N ARG A 243 0.33 -12.05 -4.28
CA ARG A 243 1.42 -12.11 -3.31
C ARG A 243 1.87 -10.71 -2.94
N VAL A 244 2.04 -10.45 -1.64
CA VAL A 244 2.52 -9.16 -1.12
C VAL A 244 4.02 -9.24 -0.87
N PHE A 245 4.75 -8.21 -1.30
CA PHE A 245 6.17 -8.01 -1.07
C PHE A 245 6.38 -6.74 -0.27
N GLY A 246 6.93 -6.89 0.94
CA GLY A 246 7.61 -5.80 1.66
C GLY A 246 9.13 -5.84 1.48
N GLY A 247 9.67 -6.89 0.87
CA GLY A 247 11.08 -7.03 0.55
C GLY A 247 11.33 -6.64 -0.90
N PHE A 248 11.83 -5.43 -1.12
CA PHE A 248 12.26 -4.90 -2.40
C PHE A 248 13.36 -3.85 -2.19
N ILE A 249 14.08 -3.49 -3.25
CA ILE A 249 15.07 -2.42 -3.21
C ILE A 249 14.35 -1.07 -3.35
N ASP A 250 14.21 -0.34 -2.23
CA ASP A 250 13.43 0.90 -2.16
C ASP A 250 13.76 1.91 -3.26
N SER A 251 15.06 2.15 -3.51
CA SER A 251 15.50 3.11 -4.52
C SER A 251 15.06 2.74 -5.93
N GLU A 252 15.03 1.45 -6.25
CA GLU A 252 14.69 0.95 -7.58
C GLU A 252 13.18 1.03 -7.80
N VAL A 253 12.38 0.55 -6.85
CA VAL A 253 10.91 0.65 -6.93
C VAL A 253 10.45 2.11 -6.92
N ASN A 254 11.05 2.97 -6.07
CA ASN A 254 10.72 4.39 -6.06
C ASN A 254 11.08 5.09 -7.38
N SER A 255 12.16 4.70 -8.06
CA SER A 255 12.55 5.28 -9.35
C SER A 255 11.53 5.05 -10.46
N ILE A 256 10.68 4.02 -10.34
CA ILE A 256 9.58 3.76 -11.27
C ILE A 256 8.56 4.91 -11.23
N LEU A 257 8.33 5.47 -10.05
CA LEU A 257 7.41 6.56 -9.79
C LEU A 257 8.17 7.89 -9.88
N SER A 258 8.19 8.51 -11.07
CA SER A 258 9.10 9.64 -11.38
C SER A 258 8.89 10.91 -10.54
N ASP A 259 7.75 11.05 -9.87
CA ASP A 259 7.45 12.14 -8.94
C ASP A 259 7.77 11.79 -7.48
N HIS A 260 8.46 10.68 -7.24
CA HIS A 260 8.86 10.24 -5.90
C HIS A 260 10.34 10.52 -5.59
N ASN A 261 10.62 10.81 -4.32
CA ASN A 261 11.98 11.07 -3.84
C ASN A 261 12.46 10.09 -2.76
N GLY A 262 11.61 9.18 -2.30
CA GLY A 262 11.94 8.17 -1.28
C GLY A 262 11.99 8.71 0.15
N VAL A 263 11.66 9.99 0.37
CA VAL A 263 11.73 10.67 1.68
C VAL A 263 10.38 11.27 2.06
N ASP A 264 9.81 12.08 1.18
CA ASP A 264 8.49 12.71 1.32
C ASP A 264 7.36 11.78 0.88
N ASP A 265 7.71 10.89 -0.04
CA ASP A 265 6.90 9.81 -0.55
C ASP A 265 7.75 8.58 -0.85
N ALA A 266 7.20 7.41 -0.57
CA ALA A 266 7.91 6.15 -0.73
C ALA A 266 6.94 4.97 -0.91
N SER A 267 7.39 4.01 -1.71
CA SER A 267 6.77 2.71 -1.87
C SER A 267 6.86 1.93 -0.56
N LEU A 268 5.74 1.33 -0.13
CA LEU A 268 5.64 0.57 1.12
C LEU A 268 5.38 -0.92 0.89
N TYR A 269 4.69 -1.24 -0.20
CA TYR A 269 4.43 -2.61 -0.64
C TYR A 269 4.38 -2.69 -2.15
N VAL A 270 4.78 -3.84 -2.70
CA VAL A 270 4.43 -4.26 -4.04
C VAL A 270 3.53 -5.49 -3.93
N VAL A 271 2.34 -5.45 -4.53
CA VAL A 271 1.40 -6.58 -4.57
C VAL A 271 1.35 -7.11 -5.98
N LEU A 272 1.81 -8.35 -6.15
CA LEU A 272 1.73 -9.06 -7.42
C LEU A 272 0.34 -9.66 -7.58
N LEU A 273 -0.18 -9.59 -8.80
CA LEU A 273 -1.43 -10.23 -9.21
C LEU A 273 -1.16 -11.10 -10.43
N GLY A 274 -1.81 -12.27 -10.49
CA GLY A 274 -1.68 -13.14 -11.66
C GLY A 274 -2.80 -14.15 -11.79
N SER A 275 -2.80 -14.87 -12.91
CA SER A 275 -3.68 -16.02 -13.10
C SER A 275 -3.26 -17.19 -12.22
N GLU A 276 -4.17 -18.13 -12.02
CA GLU A 276 -3.83 -19.45 -11.50
C GLU A 276 -2.85 -20.17 -12.45
N THR A 277 -1.97 -20.99 -11.89
CA THR A 277 -1.12 -21.96 -12.62
C THR A 277 -1.93 -23.09 -13.23
#